data_AF-A0A955C103-F1
#
_entry.id   AF-A0A955C103-F1
#
_cell.length_a   1.000
_cell.length_b   1.000
_cell.length_c   1.000
_cell.angle_alpha   90.00
_cell.angle_beta   90.00
_cell.angle_gamma   90.00
#
_symmetry.space_group_name_H-M   'P 1'
#
loop_
_entity.id
_entity.type
_entity.pdbx_description
1 polymer ?
#
loop_
_entity_poly.entity_id
_entity_poly.type
_entity_poly.pdbx_seq_one_letter_code
_entity_poly.pdbx_strand_id
1 'polypeptide(L)'
;MCKPLLPAIFVLLFTACSFALADEQGDDGFEPLFNGKDFSGWVKEGQAGFVVRDGMLICDGSGNWPTWLRTSETFENFVLRLEYKTRFGAESGVFFHAPLHGRISHVGFEVQIGGPGGLRRHSTGAIFDAVAPLKNASRDYRDEEFDELEITMNWPQLKVKINGQVVQDLNVEEHESLRYRPRLGYIGFQDRGKPVLFRNIRIKRLPDQVRDEWQPLLNGNDLQGWKISEQCSATWSIENGELLGKDGHGYLISDSEYRNCEFQTYVRSSPLANGGVFFRWVTGKGRGFEIQIEDIPDSNDPTGSIYGRVRAERLPFQPGEWVLMQVFLQEKHCVVRINGETVAESHEMGGARIGNISLQMHTGHGWVRWKDMRVRVLAAGMDQPKHE
;
A
#
# COMPACT_ATOMS: atom_id res chain seq x y z
N MET A 1 -62.72 59.16 -38.71
CA MET A 1 -61.40 59.71 -39.11
C MET A 1 -60.68 60.17 -37.85
N CYS A 2 -59.68 59.41 -37.38
CA CYS A 2 -58.59 59.87 -36.52
C CYS A 2 -57.61 58.70 -36.40
N LYS A 3 -56.41 58.85 -36.96
CA LYS A 3 -55.29 57.92 -36.75
C LYS A 3 -54.76 58.10 -35.32
N PRO A 4 -54.37 57.02 -34.64
CA PRO A 4 -53.31 57.10 -33.64
C PRO A 4 -52.04 56.36 -34.08
N LEU A 5 -50.97 56.75 -33.39
CA LEU A 5 -49.55 56.57 -33.62
C LEU A 5 -49.07 55.10 -33.70
N LEU A 6 -48.03 54.87 -34.51
CA LEU A 6 -47.13 53.73 -34.39
C LEU A 6 -46.25 53.86 -33.14
N PRO A 7 -45.97 52.76 -32.41
CA PRO A 7 -44.72 52.59 -31.69
C PRO A 7 -43.72 51.81 -32.54
N ALA A 8 -42.48 52.30 -32.55
CA ALA A 8 -41.33 51.63 -33.15
C ALA A 8 -41.03 50.32 -32.41
N ILE A 9 -41.00 49.19 -33.14
CA ILE A 9 -40.50 47.92 -32.63
C ILE A 9 -39.01 47.84 -32.94
N PHE A 10 -38.22 47.84 -31.86
CA PHE A 10 -36.79 47.61 -31.88
C PHE A 10 -36.54 46.12 -32.15
N VAL A 11 -36.05 45.77 -33.33
CA VAL A 11 -35.62 44.39 -33.64
C VAL A 11 -34.23 44.19 -33.04
N LEU A 12 -34.15 43.55 -31.88
CA LEU A 12 -32.90 42.97 -31.39
C LEU A 12 -32.56 41.74 -32.24
N LEU A 13 -31.55 41.84 -33.10
CA LEU A 13 -30.89 40.67 -33.67
C LEU A 13 -30.14 39.95 -32.55
N PHE A 14 -30.70 38.85 -32.04
CA PHE A 14 -29.93 37.86 -31.32
C PHE A 14 -29.10 37.06 -32.34
N THR A 15 -27.82 37.39 -32.48
CA THR A 15 -26.84 36.47 -33.04
C THR A 15 -26.72 35.28 -32.10
N ALA A 16 -27.37 34.17 -32.49
CA ALA A 16 -27.13 32.88 -31.88
C ALA A 16 -25.70 32.44 -32.19
N CYS A 17 -24.76 32.73 -31.27
CA CYS A 17 -23.51 32.00 -31.19
C CYS A 17 -23.89 30.53 -30.92
N SER A 18 -23.86 29.72 -31.97
CA SER A 18 -23.88 28.28 -31.83
C SER A 18 -22.61 27.89 -31.08
N PHE A 19 -22.74 27.65 -29.78
CA PHE A 19 -21.75 26.86 -29.07
C PHE A 19 -21.77 25.49 -29.73
N ALA A 20 -20.76 25.23 -30.56
CA ALA A 20 -20.42 23.88 -30.92
C ALA A 20 -20.10 23.16 -29.60
N LEU A 21 -21.04 22.34 -29.14
CA LEU A 21 -20.73 21.28 -28.20
C LEU A 21 -19.71 20.42 -28.92
N ALA A 22 -18.46 20.54 -28.49
CA ALA A 22 -17.46 19.55 -28.84
C ALA A 22 -17.95 18.23 -28.27
N ASP A 23 -18.22 17.25 -29.14
CA ASP A 23 -18.36 15.86 -28.78
C ASP A 23 -17.04 15.42 -28.13
N GLU A 24 -17.00 15.39 -26.79
CA GLU A 24 -15.97 14.67 -26.07
C GLU A 24 -16.32 13.18 -26.16
N GLN A 25 -15.83 12.55 -27.22
CA GLN A 25 -15.86 11.11 -27.38
C GLN A 25 -15.02 10.52 -26.23
N GLY A 26 -15.73 10.11 -25.17
CA GLY A 26 -15.17 9.79 -23.86
C GLY A 26 -14.01 8.82 -23.89
N ASP A 27 -12.95 9.17 -23.18
CA ASP A 27 -11.69 8.44 -23.03
C ASP A 27 -11.90 7.09 -22.31
N ASP A 28 -12.39 6.06 -23.01
CA ASP A 28 -12.41 4.62 -22.64
C ASP A 28 -12.42 4.28 -21.12
N GLY A 29 -13.26 4.94 -20.33
CA GLY A 29 -13.38 4.71 -18.87
C GLY A 29 -12.25 5.27 -17.99
N PHE A 30 -11.42 6.18 -18.47
CA PHE A 30 -10.45 6.93 -17.67
C PHE A 30 -11.09 8.13 -16.97
N GLU A 31 -10.71 8.35 -15.71
CA GLU A 31 -11.04 9.52 -14.91
C GLU A 31 -9.77 10.26 -14.50
N PRO A 32 -9.81 11.60 -14.31
CA PRO A 32 -8.68 12.34 -13.76
C PRO A 32 -8.36 11.87 -12.33
N LEU A 33 -7.13 11.40 -12.09
CA LEU A 33 -6.63 11.11 -10.74
C LEU A 33 -6.05 12.38 -10.09
N PHE A 34 -5.57 13.32 -10.91
CA PHE A 34 -5.16 14.66 -10.48
C PHE A 34 -5.99 15.73 -11.19
N ASN A 35 -6.45 16.72 -10.44
CA ASN A 35 -7.39 17.73 -10.95
C ASN A 35 -6.72 18.93 -11.65
N GLY A 36 -5.38 19.00 -11.65
CA GLY A 36 -4.62 20.11 -12.26
C GLY A 36 -4.62 21.42 -11.46
N LYS A 37 -5.28 21.49 -10.30
CA LYS A 37 -5.54 22.73 -9.55
C LYS A 37 -4.96 22.69 -8.14
N ASP A 38 -5.16 21.61 -7.41
CA ASP A 38 -4.79 21.47 -6.00
C ASP A 38 -4.59 20.01 -5.60
N PHE A 39 -4.35 19.76 -4.31
CA PHE A 39 -4.10 18.42 -3.77
C PHE A 39 -5.38 17.70 -3.31
N SER A 40 -6.56 18.08 -3.78
CA SER A 40 -7.79 17.33 -3.45
C SER A 40 -7.66 15.88 -3.91
N GLY A 41 -7.87 14.92 -3.00
CA GLY A 41 -7.63 13.49 -3.25
C GLY A 41 -6.19 13.03 -3.03
N TRP A 42 -5.29 13.92 -2.56
CA TRP A 42 -3.88 13.64 -2.33
C TRP A 42 -3.43 14.05 -0.93
N VAL A 43 -2.44 13.34 -0.39
CA VAL A 43 -1.81 13.60 0.91
C VAL A 43 -0.30 13.69 0.71
N LYS A 44 0.29 14.76 1.25
CA LYS A 44 1.75 14.92 1.30
C LYS A 44 2.29 14.21 2.53
N GLU A 45 3.21 13.29 2.31
CA GLU A 45 3.90 12.55 3.37
C GLU A 45 5.35 13.05 3.49
N GLY A 46 5.82 13.25 4.72
CA GLY A 46 7.14 13.82 4.99
C GLY A 46 7.22 15.32 4.68
N GLN A 47 8.41 15.79 4.29
CA GLN A 47 8.67 17.20 3.98
C GLN A 47 8.48 17.48 2.47
N ALA A 48 7.37 17.00 1.91
CA ALA A 48 7.15 16.94 0.46
C ALA A 48 7.02 18.30 -0.21
N GLY A 49 7.98 18.61 -1.09
CA GLY A 49 8.07 19.82 -1.90
C GLY A 49 7.20 19.77 -3.16
N PHE A 50 5.99 19.21 -3.06
CA PHE A 50 5.06 19.20 -4.18
C PHE A 50 4.33 20.54 -4.31
N VAL A 51 4.26 21.07 -5.53
CA VAL A 51 3.48 22.27 -5.88
C VAL A 51 2.65 22.01 -7.12
N VAL A 52 1.56 22.75 -7.27
CA VAL A 52 0.74 22.74 -8.49
C VAL A 52 0.99 24.04 -9.25
N ARG A 53 1.34 23.93 -10.53
CA ARG A 53 1.58 25.09 -11.40
C ARG A 53 1.21 24.74 -12.84
N ASP A 54 0.46 25.62 -13.51
CA ASP A 54 0.09 25.47 -14.93
C ASP A 54 -0.53 24.10 -15.27
N GLY A 55 -1.39 23.57 -14.39
CA GLY A 55 -2.01 22.25 -14.57
C GLY A 55 -1.10 21.06 -14.23
N MET A 56 0.15 21.31 -13.84
CA MET A 56 1.15 20.27 -13.56
C MET A 56 1.36 20.09 -12.06
N LEU A 57 1.59 18.84 -11.67
CA LEU A 57 2.13 18.47 -10.37
C LEU A 57 3.66 18.47 -10.46
N ILE A 58 4.32 19.27 -9.64
CA ILE A 58 5.77 19.44 -9.67
C ILE A 58 6.32 19.06 -8.30
N CYS A 59 7.21 18.06 -8.22
CA CYS A 59 8.07 17.92 -7.05
C CYS A 59 9.30 18.81 -7.24
N ASP A 60 9.76 19.51 -6.20
CA ASP A 60 10.93 20.39 -6.28
C ASP A 60 12.27 19.70 -5.97
N GLY A 61 12.23 18.47 -5.44
CA GLY A 61 13.42 17.68 -5.09
C GLY A 61 13.96 17.96 -3.69
N SER A 62 13.34 18.84 -2.90
CA SER A 62 13.83 19.22 -1.57
C SER A 62 13.49 18.20 -0.47
N GLY A 63 12.63 17.22 -0.77
CA GLY A 63 12.21 16.19 0.17
C GLY A 63 13.36 15.33 0.72
N ASN A 64 13.41 15.18 2.05
CA ASN A 64 14.23 14.16 2.70
C ASN A 64 13.46 12.84 2.83
N TRP A 65 14.14 11.71 2.74
CA TRP A 65 13.48 10.41 2.84
C TRP A 65 12.85 10.20 4.25
N PRO A 66 11.64 9.62 4.36
CA PRO A 66 10.68 9.29 3.30
C PRO A 66 9.79 10.49 2.97
N THR A 67 9.74 10.88 1.68
CA THR A 67 8.90 11.98 1.22
C THR A 67 8.25 11.64 -0.12
N TRP A 68 6.92 11.74 -0.17
CA TRP A 68 6.13 11.40 -1.35
C TRP A 68 4.74 12.04 -1.29
N LEU A 69 4.09 12.14 -2.45
CA LEU A 69 2.67 12.47 -2.55
C LEU A 69 1.90 11.19 -2.81
N ARG A 70 0.85 10.93 -2.04
CA ARG A 70 0.02 9.73 -2.22
C ARG A 70 -1.44 10.07 -2.40
N THR A 71 -2.19 9.19 -3.04
CA THR A 71 -3.64 9.24 -3.09
C THR A 71 -4.24 9.14 -1.69
N SER A 72 -5.44 9.69 -1.48
CA SER A 72 -6.20 9.55 -0.23
C SER A 72 -6.80 8.16 -0.07
N GLU A 73 -6.97 7.42 -1.17
CA GLU A 73 -7.53 6.07 -1.21
C GLU A 73 -6.56 5.06 -1.82
N THR A 74 -6.90 3.77 -1.70
CA THR A 74 -6.10 2.64 -2.17
C THR A 74 -6.70 1.99 -3.42
N PHE A 75 -5.83 1.42 -4.25
CA PHE A 75 -6.15 0.79 -5.53
C PHE A 75 -5.59 -0.63 -5.57
N GLU A 76 -6.37 -1.58 -6.11
CA GLU A 76 -5.90 -2.94 -6.42
C GLU A 76 -5.56 -3.00 -7.91
N ASN A 77 -6.58 -3.09 -8.78
CA ASN A 77 -6.36 -3.23 -10.21
C ASN A 77 -6.71 -1.95 -10.96
N PHE A 78 -5.83 -1.50 -11.84
CA PHE A 78 -5.97 -0.25 -12.55
C PHE A 78 -5.12 -0.17 -13.82
N VAL A 79 -5.48 0.76 -14.69
CA VAL A 79 -4.59 1.34 -15.70
C VAL A 79 -4.35 2.80 -15.33
N LEU A 80 -3.11 3.16 -15.01
CA LEU A 80 -2.68 4.54 -14.75
C LEU A 80 -1.97 5.07 -15.99
N ARG A 81 -2.38 6.24 -16.45
CA ARG A 81 -1.68 6.99 -17.50
C ARG A 81 -1.28 8.35 -16.97
N LEU A 82 -0.08 8.77 -17.32
CA LEU A 82 0.42 10.11 -17.02
C LEU A 82 1.51 10.50 -18.01
N GLU A 83 1.82 11.78 -18.02
CA GLU A 83 3.01 12.32 -18.66
C GLU A 83 3.96 12.82 -17.59
N TYR A 84 5.25 12.53 -17.74
CA TYR A 84 6.29 13.05 -16.85
C TYR A 84 7.41 13.72 -17.65
N LYS A 85 8.04 14.73 -17.06
CA LYS A 85 9.24 15.36 -17.60
C LYS A 85 10.30 15.40 -16.51
N THR A 86 11.42 14.73 -16.78
CA THR A 86 12.59 14.68 -15.92
C THR A 86 13.74 15.52 -16.52
N ARG A 87 14.88 15.57 -15.83
CA ARG A 87 16.11 16.26 -16.26
C ARG A 87 17.32 15.43 -15.88
N PHE A 88 18.47 15.72 -16.47
CA PHE A 88 19.70 14.97 -16.21
C PHE A 88 20.01 14.86 -14.69
N GLY A 89 20.07 13.62 -14.23
CA GLY A 89 20.36 13.25 -12.84
C GLY A 89 19.26 13.62 -11.84
N ALA A 90 18.01 13.78 -12.28
CA ALA A 90 16.86 13.75 -11.38
C ALA A 90 16.38 12.31 -11.19
N GLU A 91 15.90 11.99 -10.00
CA GLU A 91 15.33 10.68 -9.68
C GLU A 91 13.95 10.88 -9.05
N SER A 92 13.01 10.05 -9.47
CA SER A 92 11.67 9.94 -8.91
C SER A 92 11.14 8.53 -9.23
N GLY A 93 9.87 8.31 -8.95
CA GLY A 93 9.21 7.05 -9.24
C GLY A 93 7.71 7.17 -9.02
N VAL A 94 6.97 6.31 -9.70
CA VAL A 94 5.54 6.14 -9.47
C VAL A 94 5.37 4.97 -8.52
N PHE A 95 4.94 5.26 -7.30
CA PHE A 95 4.57 4.26 -6.33
C PHE A 95 3.16 3.74 -6.59
N PHE A 96 2.96 2.44 -6.41
CA PHE A 96 1.64 1.81 -6.41
C PHE A 96 1.60 0.59 -5.49
N HIS A 97 0.40 0.21 -5.06
CA HIS A 97 0.18 -0.66 -3.89
C HIS A 97 1.05 -0.25 -2.69
N ALA A 98 1.33 1.04 -2.57
CA ALA A 98 2.22 1.59 -1.57
C ALA A 98 1.61 1.41 -0.17
N PRO A 99 2.42 1.02 0.84
CA PRO A 99 1.96 1.00 2.21
C PRO A 99 1.82 2.44 2.76
N LEU A 100 1.19 2.55 3.93
CA LEU A 100 1.18 3.80 4.69
C LEU A 100 2.52 4.07 5.42
N HIS A 101 3.16 3.02 5.93
CA HIS A 101 4.43 3.10 6.68
C HIS A 101 5.46 2.11 6.13
N GLY A 102 6.73 2.34 6.44
CA GLY A 102 7.87 1.53 5.99
C GLY A 102 8.46 2.02 4.66
N ARG A 103 9.36 1.22 4.08
CA ARG A 103 10.06 1.56 2.84
C ARG A 103 9.16 1.31 1.64
N ILE A 104 8.58 2.38 1.11
CA ILE A 104 7.49 2.35 0.12
C ILE A 104 7.78 1.43 -1.08
N SER A 105 8.97 1.50 -1.68
CA SER A 105 9.32 0.69 -2.86
C SER A 105 9.70 -0.76 -2.60
N HIS A 106 10.05 -1.10 -1.35
CA HIS A 106 10.35 -2.48 -0.93
C HIS A 106 9.09 -3.21 -0.50
N VAL A 107 8.17 -2.50 0.15
CA VAL A 107 6.88 -3.04 0.57
C VAL A 107 5.88 -3.06 -0.59
N GLY A 108 5.60 -1.90 -1.18
CA GLY A 108 4.74 -1.75 -2.36
C GLY A 108 5.57 -1.85 -3.63
N PHE A 109 5.20 -1.13 -4.69
CA PHE A 109 5.94 -1.11 -5.94
C PHE A 109 6.37 0.30 -6.32
N GLU A 110 7.44 0.40 -7.11
CA GLU A 110 7.92 1.64 -7.72
C GLU A 110 8.30 1.37 -9.16
N VAL A 111 7.66 2.05 -10.11
CA VAL A 111 8.23 2.23 -11.44
C VAL A 111 9.21 3.39 -11.38
N GLN A 112 10.50 3.09 -11.56
CA GLN A 112 11.57 4.09 -11.49
C GLN A 112 11.46 5.14 -12.60
N ILE A 113 11.73 6.41 -12.26
CA ILE A 113 11.88 7.52 -13.20
C ILE A 113 13.24 8.20 -12.95
N GLY A 114 14.17 8.08 -13.91
CA GLY A 114 15.44 8.82 -13.92
C GLY A 114 15.76 9.49 -15.25
N GLY A 115 15.08 9.08 -16.33
CA GLY A 115 15.36 9.40 -17.74
C GLY A 115 16.15 8.30 -18.47
N PRO A 116 16.67 8.58 -19.68
CA PRO A 116 17.36 7.57 -20.49
C PRO A 116 18.64 7.08 -19.82
N GLY A 117 18.93 5.78 -19.99
CA GLY A 117 20.09 5.13 -19.41
C GLY A 117 20.20 3.65 -19.77
N GLY A 118 21.02 2.93 -19.01
CA GLY A 118 21.18 1.47 -19.15
C GLY A 118 19.96 0.68 -18.65
N LEU A 119 20.06 -0.64 -18.66
CA LEU A 119 19.00 -1.57 -18.21
C LEU A 119 19.44 -2.22 -16.90
N ARG A 120 19.25 -1.52 -15.78
CA ARG A 120 19.53 -2.01 -14.43
C ARG A 120 18.27 -1.93 -13.56
N ARG A 121 18.30 -2.55 -12.38
CA ARG A 121 17.18 -2.55 -11.41
C ARG A 121 16.85 -1.16 -10.81
N HIS A 122 17.63 -0.13 -11.14
CA HIS A 122 17.38 1.27 -10.77
C HIS A 122 17.29 2.19 -12.00
N SER A 123 17.13 1.62 -13.19
CA SER A 123 16.94 2.36 -14.43
C SER A 123 15.48 2.70 -14.65
N THR A 124 15.18 3.74 -15.44
CA THR A 124 13.80 4.11 -15.76
C THR A 124 12.99 2.95 -16.32
N GLY A 125 11.77 2.76 -15.81
CA GLY A 125 10.91 1.62 -16.14
C GLY A 125 11.23 0.35 -15.36
N ALA A 126 12.29 0.30 -14.53
CA ALA A 126 12.51 -0.80 -13.60
C ALA A 126 11.36 -0.89 -12.60
N ILE A 127 11.06 -2.11 -12.14
CA ILE A 127 10.47 -2.28 -10.81
C ILE A 127 11.61 -2.15 -9.83
N PHE A 128 11.66 -1.02 -9.12
CA PHE A 128 12.86 -0.58 -8.41
C PHE A 128 13.43 -1.68 -7.51
N ASP A 129 14.75 -1.91 -7.65
CA ASP A 129 15.54 -2.92 -6.91
C ASP A 129 15.16 -4.40 -7.16
N ALA A 130 14.05 -4.65 -7.87
CA ALA A 130 13.55 -5.99 -8.15
C ALA A 130 13.85 -6.43 -9.60
N VAL A 131 13.35 -5.69 -10.60
CA VAL A 131 13.34 -6.14 -12.00
C VAL A 131 13.84 -5.01 -12.91
N ALA A 132 14.89 -5.29 -13.69
CA ALA A 132 15.40 -4.34 -14.68
C ALA A 132 14.37 -4.15 -15.83
N PRO A 133 14.32 -2.98 -16.48
CA PRO A 133 13.43 -2.77 -17.62
C PRO A 133 13.88 -3.61 -18.83
N LEU A 134 12.90 -4.05 -19.63
CA LEU A 134 13.13 -4.80 -20.87
C LEU A 134 13.87 -3.98 -21.93
N LYS A 135 13.67 -2.64 -21.92
CA LYS A 135 14.31 -1.69 -22.83
C LYS A 135 14.27 -0.28 -22.26
N ASN A 136 15.10 0.61 -22.80
CA ASN A 136 15.01 2.04 -22.56
C ASN A 136 14.11 2.65 -23.63
N ALA A 137 13.06 3.35 -23.21
CA ALA A 137 12.12 4.03 -24.10
C ALA A 137 11.92 5.51 -23.73
N SER A 138 12.71 6.05 -22.80
CA SER A 138 12.67 7.47 -22.43
C SER A 138 13.33 8.34 -23.49
N ARG A 139 12.79 9.54 -23.69
CA ARG A 139 13.37 10.58 -24.57
C ARG A 139 14.67 11.14 -24.01
N ASP A 140 15.43 11.85 -24.83
CA ASP A 140 16.61 12.56 -24.35
C ASP A 140 16.18 13.77 -23.52
N TYR A 141 16.89 14.05 -22.42
CA TYR A 141 16.61 15.21 -21.58
C TYR A 141 16.65 16.54 -22.35
N ARG A 142 17.43 16.60 -23.44
CA ARG A 142 17.61 17.78 -24.30
C ARG A 142 16.41 18.08 -25.19
N ASP A 143 15.52 17.12 -25.38
CA ASP A 143 14.33 17.30 -26.22
C ASP A 143 13.30 18.21 -25.52
N GLU A 144 13.41 18.37 -24.20
CA GLU A 144 12.49 19.13 -23.36
C GLU A 144 11.01 18.67 -23.46
N GLU A 145 10.78 17.50 -24.02
CA GLU A 145 9.47 16.88 -24.16
C GLU A 145 9.08 16.06 -22.92
N PHE A 146 7.78 15.78 -22.80
CA PHE A 146 7.27 14.83 -21.81
C PHE A 146 7.37 13.40 -22.36
N ASP A 147 7.70 12.47 -21.47
CA ASP A 147 7.51 11.05 -21.70
C ASP A 147 6.08 10.65 -21.27
N GLU A 148 5.45 9.77 -22.02
CA GLU A 148 4.19 9.12 -21.63
C GLU A 148 4.48 7.84 -20.85
N LEU A 149 3.80 7.65 -19.71
CA LEU A 149 3.87 6.43 -18.89
C LEU A 149 2.48 5.82 -18.77
N GLU A 150 2.37 4.52 -19.04
CA GLU A 150 1.19 3.71 -18.78
C GLU A 150 1.58 2.53 -17.88
N ILE A 151 0.95 2.41 -16.71
CA ILE A 151 1.08 1.27 -15.79
C ILE A 151 -0.26 0.54 -15.77
N THR A 152 -0.26 -0.72 -16.19
CA THR A 152 -1.39 -1.63 -16.01
C THR A 152 -1.03 -2.63 -14.93
N MET A 153 -1.74 -2.54 -13.80
CA MET A 153 -1.71 -3.55 -12.75
C MET A 153 -3.07 -4.24 -12.77
N ASN A 154 -3.10 -5.47 -13.25
CA ASN A 154 -4.28 -6.33 -13.19
C ASN A 154 -3.83 -7.67 -12.62
N TRP A 155 -3.92 -7.80 -11.30
CA TRP A 155 -3.26 -8.85 -10.53
C TRP A 155 -3.49 -10.25 -11.16
N PRO A 156 -2.45 -11.09 -11.31
CA PRO A 156 -1.05 -10.84 -10.95
C PRO A 156 -0.21 -10.22 -12.08
N GLN A 157 -0.81 -9.81 -13.20
CA GLN A 157 -0.08 -9.27 -14.35
C GLN A 157 0.25 -7.79 -14.17
N LEU A 158 1.55 -7.47 -14.25
CA LEU A 158 2.05 -6.10 -14.32
C LEU A 158 2.61 -5.81 -15.71
N LYS A 159 2.14 -4.73 -16.33
CA LYS A 159 2.64 -4.23 -17.61
C LYS A 159 2.92 -2.74 -17.52
N VAL A 160 4.10 -2.32 -17.96
CA VAL A 160 4.48 -0.91 -18.01
C VAL A 160 4.90 -0.55 -19.42
N LYS A 161 4.39 0.57 -19.93
CA LYS A 161 4.83 1.17 -21.19
C LYS A 161 5.37 2.57 -20.97
N ILE A 162 6.43 2.90 -21.68
CA ILE A 162 6.93 4.26 -21.80
C ILE A 162 6.93 4.63 -23.28
N ASN A 163 6.33 5.77 -23.65
CA ASN A 163 6.18 6.24 -25.03
C ASN A 163 5.64 5.14 -25.98
N GLY A 164 4.59 4.45 -25.53
CA GLY A 164 3.95 3.35 -26.26
C GLY A 164 4.73 2.02 -26.29
N GLN A 165 5.98 1.98 -25.81
CA GLN A 165 6.80 0.78 -25.82
C GLN A 165 6.75 0.03 -24.48
N VAL A 166 6.54 -1.28 -24.52
CA VAL A 166 6.56 -2.14 -23.33
C VAL A 166 7.97 -2.19 -22.73
N VAL A 167 8.10 -1.79 -21.46
CA VAL A 167 9.34 -1.82 -20.66
C VAL A 167 9.27 -2.79 -19.48
N GLN A 168 8.07 -3.24 -19.08
CA GLN A 168 7.84 -4.36 -18.15
C GLN A 168 6.64 -5.18 -18.63
N ASP A 169 6.74 -6.50 -18.49
CA ASP A 169 5.64 -7.44 -18.72
C ASP A 169 5.92 -8.71 -17.91
N LEU A 170 5.32 -8.83 -16.71
CA LEU A 170 5.58 -9.96 -15.82
C LEU A 170 4.37 -10.33 -14.96
N ASN A 171 4.29 -11.61 -14.61
CA ASN A 171 3.48 -12.11 -13.53
C ASN A 171 4.23 -11.86 -12.20
N VAL A 172 3.68 -11.03 -11.31
CA VAL A 172 4.36 -10.66 -10.05
C VAL A 172 4.37 -11.80 -9.02
N GLU A 173 3.46 -12.77 -9.12
CA GLU A 173 3.42 -13.93 -8.21
C GLU A 173 4.56 -14.93 -8.47
N GLU A 174 5.08 -14.95 -9.70
CA GLU A 174 6.20 -15.82 -10.07
C GLU A 174 7.55 -15.25 -9.57
N HIS A 175 7.61 -13.93 -9.31
CA HIS A 175 8.83 -13.29 -8.85
C HIS A 175 9.00 -13.37 -7.32
N GLU A 176 10.15 -13.84 -6.86
CA GLU A 176 10.44 -14.09 -5.43
C GLU A 176 10.21 -12.88 -4.53
N SER A 177 10.73 -11.70 -4.91
CA SER A 177 10.60 -10.49 -4.10
C SER A 177 9.26 -9.74 -4.26
N LEU A 178 8.40 -10.14 -5.21
CA LEU A 178 7.17 -9.42 -5.53
C LEU A 178 5.90 -10.16 -5.08
N ARG A 179 5.94 -11.50 -5.05
CA ARG A 179 4.75 -12.35 -4.84
C ARG A 179 3.94 -12.10 -3.57
N TYR A 180 4.58 -11.56 -2.53
CA TYR A 180 3.97 -11.27 -1.23
C TYR A 180 3.74 -9.78 -0.98
N ARG A 181 4.05 -8.91 -1.94
CA ARG A 181 3.79 -7.48 -1.82
C ARG A 181 2.28 -7.24 -1.73
N PRO A 182 1.82 -6.18 -1.04
CA PRO A 182 0.40 -5.90 -0.91
C PRO A 182 -0.26 -5.81 -2.28
N ARG A 183 -1.45 -6.40 -2.42
CA ARG A 183 -2.28 -6.24 -3.63
C ARG A 183 -3.06 -4.94 -3.66
N LEU A 184 -3.22 -4.31 -2.49
CA LEU A 184 -4.01 -3.10 -2.28
C LEU A 184 -3.17 -2.06 -1.55
N GLY A 185 -3.05 -0.87 -2.13
CA GLY A 185 -2.34 0.25 -1.49
C GLY A 185 -2.45 1.53 -2.29
N TYR A 186 -1.74 2.57 -1.85
CA TYR A 186 -1.83 3.90 -2.46
C TYR A 186 -1.07 3.99 -3.78
N ILE A 187 -1.45 4.95 -4.62
CA ILE A 187 -0.66 5.40 -5.77
C ILE A 187 0.02 6.71 -5.37
N GLY A 188 1.25 6.96 -5.83
CA GLY A 188 1.96 8.16 -5.45
C GLY A 188 3.22 8.46 -6.25
N PHE A 189 3.85 9.58 -5.92
CA PHE A 189 5.06 10.07 -6.59
C PHE A 189 6.17 10.33 -5.57
N GLN A 190 7.38 9.89 -5.89
CA GLN A 190 8.56 10.16 -5.08
C GLN A 190 9.06 11.59 -5.29
N ASP A 191 9.45 12.24 -4.20
CA ASP A 191 10.19 13.51 -4.23
C ASP A 191 11.64 13.27 -3.76
N ARG A 192 12.59 13.30 -4.69
CA ARG A 192 14.00 13.03 -4.39
C ARG A 192 14.96 13.89 -5.24
N GLY A 193 15.58 14.86 -4.57
CA GLY A 193 16.81 15.53 -5.04
C GLY A 193 16.63 16.61 -6.11
N LYS A 194 15.89 16.35 -7.19
CA LYS A 194 15.69 17.34 -8.28
C LYS A 194 14.25 17.35 -8.80
N PRO A 195 13.82 18.47 -9.43
CA PRO A 195 12.43 18.57 -9.82
C PRO A 195 12.06 17.69 -11.02
N VAL A 196 10.92 17.00 -10.87
CA VAL A 196 10.21 16.22 -11.90
C VAL A 196 8.79 16.77 -12.02
N LEU A 197 8.31 16.90 -13.25
CA LEU A 197 6.98 17.43 -13.55
C LEU A 197 6.08 16.29 -14.02
N PHE A 198 4.84 16.29 -13.55
CA PHE A 198 3.80 15.32 -13.92
C PHE A 198 2.55 16.06 -14.39
N ARG A 199 1.88 15.53 -15.42
CA ARG A 199 0.59 16.03 -15.91
C ARG A 199 -0.25 14.92 -16.53
N ASN A 200 -1.49 15.23 -16.88
CA ASN A 200 -2.42 14.29 -17.52
C ASN A 200 -2.55 12.96 -16.75
N ILE A 201 -2.52 13.05 -15.42
CA ILE A 201 -2.57 11.90 -14.51
C ILE A 201 -4.02 11.42 -14.43
N ARG A 202 -4.31 10.32 -15.10
CA ARG A 202 -5.64 9.72 -15.23
C ARG A 202 -5.58 8.23 -14.95
N ILE A 203 -6.66 7.69 -14.41
CA ILE A 203 -6.75 6.29 -14.00
C ILE A 203 -8.02 5.67 -14.55
N LYS A 204 -7.95 4.40 -14.94
CA LYS A 204 -9.10 3.54 -15.20
C LYS A 204 -9.06 2.42 -14.18
N ARG A 205 -10.04 2.35 -13.29
CA ARG A 205 -10.15 1.23 -12.35
C ARG A 205 -10.51 -0.04 -13.11
N LEU A 206 -9.85 -1.12 -12.72
CA LEU A 206 -10.22 -2.48 -13.14
C LEU A 206 -10.90 -3.17 -11.95
N PRO A 207 -11.64 -4.26 -12.17
CA PRO A 207 -12.27 -4.99 -11.07
C PRO A 207 -11.24 -5.41 -10.03
N ASP A 208 -11.51 -5.08 -8.76
CA ASP A 208 -10.79 -5.65 -7.63
C ASP A 208 -11.03 -7.17 -7.59
N GLN A 209 -10.01 -7.96 -7.22
CA GLN A 209 -10.15 -9.41 -7.10
C GLN A 209 -10.28 -9.83 -5.63
N VAL A 210 -9.63 -9.09 -4.72
CA VAL A 210 -9.55 -9.50 -3.31
C VAL A 210 -9.88 -8.39 -2.33
N ARG A 211 -10.09 -7.14 -2.77
CA ARG A 211 -10.42 -6.02 -1.86
C ARG A 211 -11.51 -6.38 -0.85
N ASP A 212 -12.62 -6.93 -1.33
CA ASP A 212 -13.78 -7.25 -0.49
C ASP A 212 -13.60 -8.56 0.32
N GLU A 213 -12.55 -9.33 0.05
CA GLU A 213 -12.18 -10.51 0.85
C GLU A 213 -11.41 -10.14 2.13
N TRP A 214 -10.83 -8.93 2.19
CA TRP A 214 -10.14 -8.43 3.37
C TRP A 214 -11.13 -7.86 4.37
N GLN A 215 -11.24 -8.52 5.52
CA GLN A 215 -12.12 -8.13 6.61
C GLN A 215 -11.34 -7.37 7.68
N PRO A 216 -11.78 -6.18 8.11
CA PRO A 216 -11.16 -5.48 9.23
C PRO A 216 -11.41 -6.25 10.53
N LEU A 217 -10.39 -6.34 11.36
CA LEU A 217 -10.49 -6.86 12.72
C LEU A 217 -10.65 -5.76 13.76
N LEU A 218 -10.44 -4.50 13.40
CA LEU A 218 -10.65 -3.33 14.27
C LEU A 218 -11.69 -2.41 13.64
N ASN A 219 -12.67 -1.98 14.43
CA ASN A 219 -13.67 -0.99 13.99
C ASN A 219 -13.22 0.47 14.22
N GLY A 220 -12.10 0.67 14.93
CA GLY A 220 -11.52 1.98 15.22
C GLY A 220 -12.22 2.79 16.33
N ASN A 221 -13.23 2.23 17.00
CA ASN A 221 -14.01 2.91 18.04
C ASN A 221 -13.98 2.19 19.40
N ASP A 222 -14.10 0.86 19.40
CA ASP A 222 -14.16 0.05 20.61
C ASP A 222 -13.60 -1.37 20.39
N LEU A 223 -13.75 -2.24 21.38
CA LEU A 223 -13.28 -3.62 21.36
C LEU A 223 -14.33 -4.62 20.85
N GLN A 224 -15.38 -4.17 20.14
CA GLN A 224 -16.33 -5.10 19.53
C GLN A 224 -15.61 -6.07 18.58
N GLY A 225 -15.98 -7.35 18.64
CA GLY A 225 -15.28 -8.43 17.93
C GLY A 225 -14.11 -9.03 18.72
N TRP A 226 -13.89 -8.56 19.96
CA TRP A 226 -12.81 -9.03 20.82
C TRP A 226 -13.28 -9.29 22.25
N LYS A 227 -12.58 -10.23 22.91
CA LYS A 227 -12.77 -10.60 24.31
C LYS A 227 -11.45 -10.51 25.07
N ILE A 228 -11.48 -9.85 26.22
CA ILE A 228 -10.36 -9.83 27.16
C ILE A 228 -10.32 -11.18 27.90
N SER A 229 -9.14 -11.80 28.00
CA SER A 229 -8.96 -13.07 28.73
C SER A 229 -9.27 -12.94 30.23
N GLU A 230 -9.79 -14.00 30.85
CA GLU A 230 -10.26 -14.00 32.26
C GLU A 230 -9.18 -13.60 33.31
N GLN A 231 -7.90 -13.79 33.00
CA GLN A 231 -6.76 -13.40 33.85
C GLN A 231 -5.91 -12.30 33.19
N CYS A 232 -6.56 -11.20 32.83
CA CYS A 232 -5.91 -10.04 32.23
C CYS A 232 -5.68 -8.94 33.26
N SER A 233 -4.42 -8.56 33.43
CA SER A 233 -4.00 -7.32 34.11
C SER A 233 -3.62 -6.22 33.13
N ALA A 234 -3.45 -6.55 31.85
CA ALA A 234 -3.21 -5.58 30.78
C ALA A 234 -4.44 -4.69 30.53
N THR A 235 -4.18 -3.42 30.23
CA THR A 235 -5.20 -2.46 29.79
C THR A 235 -5.31 -2.48 28.27
N TRP A 236 -6.53 -2.58 27.76
CA TRP A 236 -6.85 -2.54 26.33
C TRP A 236 -7.83 -1.40 26.03
N SER A 237 -7.53 -0.58 25.03
CA SER A 237 -8.38 0.54 24.61
C SER A 237 -8.22 0.83 23.12
N ILE A 238 -9.22 1.51 22.54
CA ILE A 238 -9.06 2.14 21.22
C ILE A 238 -8.83 3.64 21.41
N GLU A 239 -7.78 4.17 20.78
CA GLU A 239 -7.41 5.58 20.81
C GLU A 239 -7.09 6.06 19.38
N ASN A 240 -7.83 7.04 18.86
CA ASN A 240 -7.63 7.59 17.52
C ASN A 240 -7.65 6.52 16.41
N GLY A 241 -8.52 5.51 16.52
CA GLY A 241 -8.58 4.39 15.57
C GLY A 241 -7.48 3.33 15.75
N GLU A 242 -6.62 3.46 16.74
CA GLU A 242 -5.54 2.53 17.05
C GLU A 242 -5.90 1.69 18.27
N LEU A 243 -5.68 0.38 18.21
CA LEU A 243 -5.74 -0.46 19.40
C LEU A 243 -4.46 -0.26 20.22
N LEU A 244 -4.62 0.00 21.51
CA LEU A 244 -3.56 0.10 22.50
C LEU A 244 -3.67 -1.05 23.51
N GLY A 245 -2.59 -1.80 23.66
CA GLY A 245 -2.36 -2.71 24.77
C GLY A 245 -1.20 -2.18 25.62
N LYS A 246 -1.37 -2.07 26.93
CA LYS A 246 -0.34 -1.56 27.83
C LYS A 246 -0.48 -2.09 29.24
N ASP A 247 0.59 -1.91 30.03
CA ASP A 247 0.64 -2.08 31.48
C ASP A 247 0.05 -3.40 31.98
N GLY A 248 0.89 -4.43 32.17
CA GLY A 248 0.47 -5.70 32.76
C GLY A 248 0.60 -6.87 31.80
N HIS A 249 -0.16 -7.94 32.05
CA HIS A 249 -0.14 -9.16 31.25
C HIS A 249 -1.56 -9.62 30.94
N GLY A 250 -1.80 -10.03 29.69
CA GLY A 250 -3.04 -10.66 29.29
C GLY A 250 -3.24 -10.65 27.79
N TYR A 251 -4.40 -11.17 27.36
CA TYR A 251 -4.70 -11.39 25.96
C TYR A 251 -6.01 -10.72 25.56
N LEU A 252 -6.02 -10.20 24.33
CA LEU A 252 -7.22 -9.80 23.63
C LEU A 252 -7.48 -10.82 22.51
N ILE A 253 -8.61 -11.52 22.57
CA ILE A 253 -8.91 -12.69 21.73
C ILE A 253 -10.02 -12.31 20.76
N SER A 254 -9.81 -12.47 19.46
CA SER A 254 -10.85 -12.19 18.46
C SER A 254 -12.03 -13.16 18.60
N ASP A 255 -13.23 -12.73 18.23
CA ASP A 255 -14.43 -13.57 18.28
C ASP A 255 -14.43 -14.67 17.20
N SER A 256 -13.81 -14.38 16.06
CA SER A 256 -13.77 -15.28 14.91
C SER A 256 -12.56 -16.21 14.96
N GLU A 257 -12.71 -17.40 14.38
CA GLU A 257 -11.67 -18.42 14.28
C GLU A 257 -11.18 -18.56 12.83
N TYR A 258 -9.89 -18.82 12.68
CA TYR A 258 -9.22 -18.87 11.39
C TYR A 258 -8.38 -20.14 11.27
N ARG A 259 -8.45 -20.77 10.10
CA ARG A 259 -7.62 -21.93 9.74
C ARG A 259 -6.45 -21.52 8.85
N ASN A 260 -6.80 -21.04 7.66
CA ASN A 260 -5.89 -20.50 6.67
C ASN A 260 -6.28 -19.04 6.43
N CYS A 261 -5.29 -18.16 6.49
CA CYS A 261 -5.52 -16.74 6.30
C CYS A 261 -4.26 -16.02 5.86
N GLU A 262 -4.48 -14.89 5.21
CA GLU A 262 -3.51 -13.80 5.22
C GLU A 262 -3.93 -12.80 6.29
N PHE A 263 -3.00 -12.38 7.13
CA PHE A 263 -3.20 -11.38 8.16
C PHE A 263 -2.24 -10.22 7.91
N GLN A 264 -2.74 -9.01 8.09
CA GLN A 264 -1.94 -7.79 7.98
C GLN A 264 -2.30 -6.83 9.10
N THR A 265 -1.29 -6.18 9.68
CA THR A 265 -1.47 -5.06 10.62
C THR A 265 -0.25 -4.16 10.59
N TYR A 266 -0.44 -2.86 10.84
CA TYR A 266 0.67 -2.04 11.34
C TYR A 266 0.80 -2.25 12.84
N VAL A 267 2.04 -2.35 13.32
CA VAL A 267 2.37 -2.44 14.74
C VAL A 267 3.46 -1.44 15.08
N ARG A 268 3.39 -0.84 16.27
CA ARG A 268 4.48 -0.08 16.89
C ARG A 268 4.50 -0.35 18.38
N SER A 269 5.65 -0.20 19.01
CA SER A 269 5.81 -0.49 20.43
C SER A 269 6.75 0.49 21.11
N SER A 270 6.62 0.62 22.44
CA SER A 270 7.62 1.32 23.24
C SER A 270 8.91 0.51 23.33
N PRO A 271 10.05 1.15 23.65
CA PRO A 271 11.24 0.42 24.06
C PRO A 271 10.91 -0.61 25.15
N LEU A 272 11.52 -1.79 25.06
CA LEU A 272 11.37 -2.91 26.00
C LEU A 272 9.96 -3.51 26.08
N ALA A 273 9.03 -3.11 25.21
CA ALA A 273 7.74 -3.77 25.11
C ALA A 273 7.91 -5.21 24.63
N ASN A 274 7.10 -6.10 25.20
CA ASN A 274 6.98 -7.49 24.77
C ASN A 274 5.50 -7.81 24.62
N GLY A 275 5.14 -8.31 23.45
CA GLY A 275 3.82 -8.79 23.11
C GLY A 275 3.91 -9.73 21.91
N GLY A 276 2.76 -9.99 21.30
CA GLY A 276 2.72 -10.91 20.18
C GLY A 276 1.35 -11.02 19.55
N VAL A 277 1.32 -11.60 18.35
CA VAL A 277 0.11 -12.02 17.66
C VAL A 277 0.08 -13.54 17.64
N PHE A 278 -0.89 -14.10 18.34
CA PHE A 278 -1.15 -15.52 18.39
C PHE A 278 -2.14 -15.93 17.31
N PHE A 279 -1.90 -17.09 16.71
CA PHE A 279 -2.77 -17.70 15.72
C PHE A 279 -3.18 -19.09 16.18
N ARG A 280 -4.40 -19.50 15.81
CA ARG A 280 -5.00 -20.79 16.17
C ARG A 280 -5.13 -21.00 17.68
N TRP A 281 -5.44 -19.91 18.38
CA TRP A 281 -5.75 -19.94 19.80
C TRP A 281 -7.07 -20.68 20.05
N VAL A 282 -7.09 -21.59 21.02
CA VAL A 282 -8.32 -22.30 21.43
C VAL A 282 -8.46 -22.21 22.94
N THR A 283 -9.40 -21.37 23.38
CA THR A 283 -9.65 -21.12 24.81
C THR A 283 -9.90 -22.43 25.57
N GLY A 284 -9.21 -22.60 26.69
CA GLY A 284 -9.25 -23.82 27.51
C GLY A 284 -8.42 -25.00 26.99
N LYS A 285 -7.85 -24.93 25.76
CA LYS A 285 -7.00 -26.01 25.20
C LYS A 285 -5.56 -25.59 24.95
N GLY A 286 -5.32 -24.38 24.46
CA GLY A 286 -3.97 -23.91 24.17
C GLY A 286 -3.92 -22.62 23.35
N ARG A 287 -2.75 -21.99 23.33
CA ARG A 287 -2.55 -20.66 22.72
C ARG A 287 -2.19 -20.68 21.23
N GLY A 288 -2.08 -21.86 20.62
CA GLY A 288 -1.63 -22.00 19.24
C GLY A 288 -0.14 -21.68 19.09
N PHE A 289 0.20 -20.76 18.19
CA PHE A 289 1.57 -20.26 18.00
C PHE A 289 1.61 -18.74 17.96
N GLU A 290 2.77 -18.17 18.24
CA GLU A 290 2.99 -16.73 18.40
C GLU A 290 3.92 -16.19 17.33
N ILE A 291 3.56 -15.04 16.78
CA ILE A 291 4.45 -14.14 16.06
C ILE A 291 4.85 -13.04 17.03
N GLN A 292 6.13 -13.04 17.40
CA GLN A 292 6.67 -12.18 18.45
C GLN A 292 6.62 -10.70 18.06
N ILE A 293 6.28 -9.84 19.01
CA ILE A 293 6.44 -8.39 18.94
C ILE A 293 7.32 -7.99 20.11
N GLU A 294 8.55 -7.60 19.82
CA GLU A 294 9.49 -7.23 20.85
C GLU A 294 10.45 -6.16 20.36
N ASP A 295 10.69 -5.19 21.24
CA ASP A 295 11.60 -4.08 21.02
C ASP A 295 12.66 -4.04 22.14
N ILE A 296 13.31 -5.19 22.30
CA ILE A 296 14.39 -5.42 23.25
C ILE A 296 15.70 -5.53 22.47
N PRO A 297 16.73 -4.72 22.80
CA PRO A 297 18.08 -4.92 22.28
C PRO A 297 18.55 -6.35 22.52
N ASP A 298 19.16 -6.96 21.50
CA ASP A 298 19.70 -8.33 21.57
C ASP A 298 18.67 -9.42 21.90
N SER A 299 17.39 -9.18 21.60
CA SER A 299 16.36 -10.20 21.72
C SER A 299 16.73 -11.49 20.98
N ASN A 300 16.52 -12.62 21.67
CA ASN A 300 16.63 -13.96 21.10
C ASN A 300 15.56 -14.19 20.04
N ASP A 301 14.39 -13.58 20.18
CA ASP A 301 13.23 -13.71 19.30
C ASP A 301 12.76 -12.30 18.90
N PRO A 302 13.45 -11.60 17.98
CA PRO A 302 13.05 -10.25 17.58
C PRO A 302 11.65 -10.26 16.93
N THR A 303 11.04 -9.07 16.82
CA THR A 303 9.75 -8.88 16.14
C THR A 303 9.67 -9.63 14.81
N GLY A 304 8.62 -10.43 14.64
CA GLY A 304 8.39 -11.29 13.49
C GLY A 304 8.86 -12.74 13.67
N SER A 305 9.53 -13.08 14.77
CA SER A 305 9.92 -14.46 15.06
C SER A 305 8.68 -15.34 15.24
N ILE A 306 8.71 -16.57 14.71
CA ILE A 306 7.74 -17.59 15.07
C ILE A 306 8.25 -18.19 16.38
N TYR A 307 7.72 -17.68 17.50
CA TYR A 307 8.30 -17.89 18.82
C TYR A 307 8.49 -19.38 19.15
N GLY A 308 9.69 -19.72 19.65
CA GLY A 308 10.10 -21.08 19.99
C GLY A 308 10.26 -22.04 18.79
N ARG A 309 10.24 -21.53 17.55
CA ARG A 309 10.38 -22.34 16.33
C ARG A 309 11.39 -21.77 15.34
N VAL A 310 11.17 -20.53 14.91
CA VAL A 310 11.98 -19.88 13.87
C VAL A 310 12.28 -18.46 14.32
N ARG A 311 13.54 -18.21 14.65
CA ARG A 311 14.05 -16.88 14.95
C ARG A 311 14.00 -16.02 13.69
N ALA A 312 13.41 -14.83 13.77
CA ALA A 312 13.37 -13.90 12.66
C ALA A 312 14.72 -13.23 12.38
N GLU A 313 14.98 -12.89 11.12
CA GLU A 313 16.00 -11.88 10.79
C GLU A 313 15.61 -10.53 11.42
N ARG A 314 16.54 -9.90 12.14
CA ARG A 314 16.28 -8.63 12.82
C ARG A 314 16.44 -7.48 11.83
N LEU A 315 15.33 -6.85 11.45
CA LEU A 315 15.36 -5.66 10.60
C LEU A 315 15.66 -4.39 11.40
N PRO A 316 16.31 -3.38 10.77
CA PRO A 316 16.61 -2.11 11.43
C PRO A 316 15.37 -1.20 11.42
N PHE A 317 14.67 -1.12 12.55
CA PHE A 317 13.67 -0.08 12.84
C PHE A 317 13.83 0.40 14.28
N GLN A 318 13.41 1.63 14.54
CA GLN A 318 13.52 2.25 15.86
C GLN A 318 12.27 2.01 16.71
N PRO A 319 12.40 2.01 18.05
CA PRO A 319 11.26 2.07 18.94
C PRO A 319 10.27 3.18 18.57
N GLY A 320 8.98 2.84 18.58
CA GLY A 320 7.90 3.76 18.24
C GLY A 320 7.61 3.94 16.74
N GLU A 321 8.46 3.42 15.85
CA GLU A 321 8.18 3.39 14.40
C GLU A 321 7.05 2.39 14.09
N TRP A 322 6.20 2.76 13.12
CA TRP A 322 5.21 1.85 12.58
C TRP A 322 5.87 0.88 11.62
N VAL A 323 5.70 -0.42 11.88
CA VAL A 323 6.13 -1.48 10.97
C VAL A 323 4.91 -2.25 10.46
N LEU A 324 4.95 -2.63 9.19
CA LEU A 324 3.95 -3.50 8.59
C LEU A 324 4.30 -4.95 8.91
N MET A 325 3.41 -5.65 9.61
CA MET A 325 3.47 -7.10 9.80
C MET A 325 2.47 -7.78 8.86
N GLN A 326 2.95 -8.78 8.12
CA GLN A 326 2.12 -9.66 7.30
C GLN A 326 2.40 -11.11 7.66
N VAL A 327 1.34 -11.91 7.77
CA VAL A 327 1.43 -13.36 8.03
C VAL A 327 0.62 -14.09 6.98
N PHE A 328 1.24 -15.02 6.27
CA PHE A 328 0.60 -15.89 5.30
C PHE A 328 0.56 -17.30 5.89
N LEU A 329 -0.63 -17.75 6.30
CA LEU A 329 -0.83 -19.02 6.98
C LEU A 329 -1.69 -19.94 6.12
N GLN A 330 -1.09 -21.01 5.58
CA GLN A 330 -1.76 -22.02 4.79
C GLN A 330 -1.41 -23.42 5.33
N GLU A 331 -2.38 -24.08 5.95
CA GLU A 331 -2.24 -25.42 6.54
C GLU A 331 -1.10 -25.52 7.56
N LYS A 332 0.08 -26.01 7.18
CA LYS A 332 1.27 -26.06 8.04
C LYS A 332 2.33 -25.04 7.66
N HIS A 333 2.13 -24.31 6.56
CA HIS A 333 3.04 -23.30 6.06
C HIS A 333 2.70 -21.94 6.64
N CYS A 334 3.68 -21.28 7.24
CA CYS A 334 3.57 -19.94 7.78
C CYS A 334 4.76 -19.11 7.29
N VAL A 335 4.47 -17.98 6.65
CA VAL A 335 5.46 -16.97 6.25
C VAL A 335 5.16 -15.70 7.01
N VAL A 336 6.16 -15.13 7.68
CA VAL A 336 6.07 -13.86 8.39
C VAL A 336 6.93 -12.83 7.68
N ARG A 337 6.33 -11.68 7.36
CA ARG A 337 7.03 -10.54 6.77
C ARG A 337 6.92 -9.32 7.65
N ILE A 338 8.02 -8.59 7.78
CA ILE A 338 8.09 -7.29 8.45
C ILE A 338 8.61 -6.26 7.45
N ASN A 339 7.89 -5.16 7.26
CA ASN A 339 8.23 -4.09 6.31
C ASN A 339 8.60 -4.61 4.91
N GLY A 340 7.87 -5.63 4.44
CA GLY A 340 8.05 -6.18 3.11
C GLY A 340 9.19 -7.20 2.97
N GLU A 341 9.91 -7.54 4.03
CA GLU A 341 10.95 -8.59 4.01
C GLU A 341 10.43 -9.87 4.66
N THR A 342 10.70 -11.04 4.09
CA THR A 342 10.44 -12.32 4.76
C THR A 342 11.46 -12.53 5.87
N VAL A 343 11.02 -12.48 7.11
CA VAL A 343 11.92 -12.58 8.26
C VAL A 343 11.89 -13.96 8.92
N ALA A 344 10.79 -14.71 8.80
CA ALA A 344 10.67 -16.05 9.32
C ALA A 344 9.70 -16.89 8.46
N GLU A 345 10.01 -18.17 8.29
CA GLU A 345 9.19 -19.11 7.53
C GLU A 345 9.27 -20.51 8.14
N SER A 346 8.14 -21.22 8.18
CA SER A 346 8.08 -22.61 8.64
C SER A 346 7.05 -23.40 7.85
N HIS A 347 7.37 -24.65 7.52
CA HIS A 347 6.45 -25.61 6.89
C HIS A 347 5.83 -26.59 7.91
N GLU A 348 6.13 -26.42 9.19
CA GLU A 348 5.82 -27.40 10.23
C GLU A 348 4.95 -26.82 11.35
N MET A 349 3.96 -26.00 10.99
CA MET A 349 3.01 -25.48 11.98
C MET A 349 2.08 -26.59 12.50
N GLY A 350 2.40 -27.08 13.69
CA GLY A 350 1.60 -28.03 14.46
C GLY A 350 0.47 -27.38 15.29
N GLY A 351 -0.17 -28.18 16.13
CA GLY A 351 -1.26 -27.74 17.01
C GLY A 351 -2.65 -27.79 16.36
N ALA A 352 -3.60 -27.04 16.91
CA ALA A 352 -4.94 -26.89 16.34
C ALA A 352 -4.83 -26.39 14.88
N ARG A 353 -5.81 -26.76 14.04
CA ARG A 353 -5.89 -26.28 12.64
C ARG A 353 -6.78 -25.07 12.48
N ILE A 354 -7.60 -24.76 13.48
CA ILE A 354 -8.51 -23.62 13.53
C ILE A 354 -8.47 -23.04 14.94
N GLY A 355 -8.58 -21.72 15.04
CA GLY A 355 -8.71 -21.02 16.32
C GLY A 355 -8.60 -19.50 16.13
N ASN A 356 -8.77 -18.75 17.21
CA ASN A 356 -8.77 -17.29 17.16
C ASN A 356 -7.39 -16.72 16.83
N ILE A 357 -7.41 -15.50 16.29
CA ILE A 357 -6.26 -14.60 16.36
C ILE A 357 -6.33 -13.88 17.70
N SER A 358 -5.23 -13.82 18.45
CA SER A 358 -5.19 -13.17 19.77
C SER A 358 -3.96 -12.29 19.89
N LEU A 359 -4.08 -11.18 20.62
CA LEU A 359 -3.00 -10.24 20.85
C LEU A 359 -2.55 -10.37 22.29
N GLN A 360 -1.25 -10.28 22.52
CA GLN A 360 -0.65 -10.35 23.85
C GLN A 360 -0.04 -9.01 24.23
N MET A 361 -0.24 -8.65 25.49
CA MET A 361 0.70 -7.82 26.23
C MET A 361 1.39 -8.71 27.26
N HIS A 362 2.72 -8.77 27.24
CA HIS A 362 3.51 -9.55 28.19
C HIS A 362 4.05 -8.63 29.30
N THR A 363 4.18 -9.18 30.51
CA THR A 363 4.47 -8.48 31.77
C THR A 363 5.45 -7.31 31.62
N GLY A 364 5.10 -6.13 32.14
CA GLY A 364 6.04 -5.03 32.31
C GLY A 364 5.47 -3.64 32.03
N HIS A 365 6.35 -2.63 32.14
CA HIS A 365 6.12 -1.26 31.69
C HIS A 365 6.31 -1.21 30.17
N GLY A 366 5.31 -0.71 29.46
CA GLY A 366 5.40 -0.56 28.01
C GLY A 366 4.03 -0.60 27.35
N TRP A 367 4.04 -0.40 26.04
CA TRP A 367 2.84 -0.44 25.24
C TRP A 367 3.13 -1.00 23.85
N VAL A 368 2.11 -1.61 23.26
CA VAL A 368 2.06 -1.98 21.86
C VAL A 368 0.79 -1.38 21.26
N ARG A 369 0.90 -0.86 20.05
CA ARG A 369 -0.23 -0.34 19.29
C ARG A 369 -0.37 -1.04 17.95
N TRP A 370 -1.63 -1.25 17.55
CA TRP A 370 -1.99 -1.84 16.28
C TRP A 370 -2.99 -0.95 15.53
N LYS A 371 -2.91 -0.94 14.20
CA LYS A 371 -3.92 -0.31 13.34
C LYS A 371 -3.95 -0.96 11.96
N ASP A 372 -5.04 -0.72 11.23
CA ASP A 372 -5.29 -1.34 9.91
C ASP A 372 -5.12 -2.87 9.98
N MET A 373 -5.65 -3.46 11.04
CA MET A 373 -5.61 -4.89 11.27
C MET A 373 -6.72 -5.54 10.46
N ARG A 374 -6.33 -6.44 9.55
CA ARG A 374 -7.24 -7.09 8.62
C ARG A 374 -6.82 -8.52 8.34
N VAL A 375 -7.81 -9.32 7.98
CA VAL A 375 -7.63 -10.73 7.66
C VAL A 375 -8.36 -11.08 6.36
N ARG A 376 -7.74 -11.91 5.54
CA ARG A 376 -8.36 -12.54 4.38
C ARG A 376 -8.35 -14.04 4.58
N VAL A 377 -9.53 -14.64 4.62
CA VAL A 377 -9.65 -16.10 4.80
C VAL A 377 -9.28 -16.78 3.49
N LEU A 378 -8.39 -17.76 3.57
CA LEU A 378 -8.01 -18.56 2.41
C LEU A 378 -8.78 -19.87 2.41
N ALA A 379 -9.09 -20.37 1.21
CA ALA A 379 -9.65 -21.70 1.06
C ALA A 379 -8.72 -22.76 1.67
N ALA A 380 -9.30 -23.86 2.16
CA ALA A 380 -8.51 -25.06 2.44
C ALA A 380 -7.83 -25.46 1.13
N GLY A 381 -6.50 -25.57 1.15
CA GLY A 381 -5.79 -26.12 -0.01
C GLY A 381 -6.39 -27.49 -0.28
N MET A 382 -6.80 -27.77 -1.53
CA MET A 382 -6.92 -29.16 -1.94
C MET A 382 -5.54 -29.76 -1.71
N ASP A 383 -5.45 -30.80 -0.88
CA ASP A 383 -4.19 -31.53 -0.68
C ASP A 383 -3.57 -31.75 -2.07
N GLN A 384 -2.39 -31.16 -2.32
CA GLN A 384 -1.67 -31.49 -3.54
C GLN A 384 -1.50 -33.01 -3.55
N PRO A 385 -1.86 -33.71 -4.65
CA PRO A 385 -1.67 -35.14 -4.70
C PRO A 385 -0.21 -35.41 -4.39
N LYS A 386 0.02 -36.24 -3.37
CA LYS A 386 1.35 -36.72 -3.02
C LYS A 386 1.98 -37.21 -4.32
N HIS A 387 3.06 -36.58 -4.75
CA HIS A 387 3.92 -37.18 -5.75
C HIS A 387 4.43 -38.48 -5.12
N GLU A 388 3.95 -39.61 -5.66
CA GLU A 388 4.44 -40.96 -5.37
C GLU A 388 5.88 -41.15 -5.82
#